data_AF-A0A952V9K0-F1
#
_entry.id   AF-A0A952V9K0-F1
#
_cell.length_a   1.000
_cell.length_b   1.000
_cell.length_c   1.000
_cell.angle_alpha   90.00
_cell.angle_beta   90.00
_cell.angle_gamma   90.00
#
_symmetry.space_group_name_H-M   'P 1'
#
loop_
_entity.id
_entity.type
_entity.pdbx_description
1 polymer ?
#
loop_
_entity_poly.entity_id
_entity_poly.type
_entity_poly.pdbx_seq_one_letter_code
_entity_poly.pdbx_strand_id
1 'polypeptide(L)'
;MLRYFHLVFGILLFVVFLITGQYMTADFPDKEAIPQDLRLLMRSRHIYILFSALIHVVLGVYLSVQPAAWRKALQGTGSLILTLSSLLFIWAFVAETYTQQHFTDISRYGIYASLAGVIVHIFGGVSIGKHEW
;
A
#
# COMPACT_ATOMS: atom_id res chain seq x y z
N MET A 1 -2.19 18.86 6.21
CA MET A 1 -2.08 18.50 4.78
C MET A 1 -1.71 17.03 4.60
N LEU A 2 -0.54 16.56 5.08
CA LEU A 2 -0.08 15.18 4.90
C LEU A 2 -1.06 14.11 5.40
N ARG A 3 -1.62 14.31 6.60
CA ARG A 3 -2.69 13.46 7.15
C ARG A 3 -3.90 13.36 6.20
N TYR A 4 -4.40 14.49 5.72
CA TYR A 4 -5.56 14.51 4.82
C TYR A 4 -5.26 13.84 3.48
N PHE A 5 -4.05 14.04 2.94
CA PHE A 5 -3.58 13.31 1.76
C PHE A 5 -3.66 11.80 1.96
N HIS A 6 -3.10 11.27 3.05
CA HIS A 6 -3.15 9.84 3.35
C HIS A 6 -4.58 9.33 3.49
N LEU A 7 -5.48 10.08 4.12
CA LEU A 7 -6.87 9.67 4.27
C LEU A 7 -7.58 9.57 2.91
N VAL A 8 -7.52 10.63 2.10
CA VAL A 8 -8.17 10.67 0.78
C VAL A 8 -7.55 9.61 -0.13
N PHE A 9 -6.22 9.52 -0.18
CA PHE A 9 -5.53 8.54 -1.01
C PHE A 9 -5.83 7.10 -0.58
N GLY A 10 -5.90 6.83 0.73
CA GLY A 10 -6.28 5.52 1.25
C GLY A 10 -7.70 5.12 0.89
N ILE A 11 -8.65 6.06 0.95
CA ILE A 11 -10.04 5.83 0.50
C ILE A 11 -10.06 5.55 -1.01
N LEU A 12 -9.33 6.31 -1.81
CA LEU A 12 -9.22 6.06 -3.25
C LEU A 12 -8.63 4.68 -3.56
N LEU A 13 -7.56 4.28 -2.85
CA LEU A 13 -6.99 2.93 -2.98
C LEU A 13 -7.97 1.84 -2.56
N PHE A 14 -8.79 2.08 -1.52
CA PHE A 14 -9.84 1.16 -1.14
C PHE A 14 -10.89 1.00 -2.24
N VAL A 15 -11.26 2.10 -2.92
CA VAL A 15 -12.12 2.03 -4.12
C VAL A 15 -11.45 1.24 -5.24
N VAL A 16 -10.14 1.44 -5.49
CA VAL A 16 -9.38 0.63 -6.47
C VAL A 16 -9.38 -0.85 -6.08
N PHE A 17 -9.22 -1.18 -4.80
CA PHE A 17 -9.37 -2.54 -4.31
C PHE A 17 -10.76 -3.11 -4.65
N LEU A 18 -11.86 -2.40 -4.38
CA LEU A 18 -13.20 -2.87 -4.74
C LEU A 18 -13.35 -3.10 -6.25
N ILE A 19 -12.88 -2.17 -7.07
CA ILE A 19 -12.94 -2.26 -8.54
C ILE A 19 -12.15 -3.49 -9.04
N THR A 20 -10.93 -3.69 -8.55
CA THR A 20 -10.10 -4.84 -8.95
C THR A 20 -10.72 -6.17 -8.56
N GLY A 21 -11.44 -6.24 -7.43
CA GLY A 21 -12.21 -7.43 -7.03
C GLY A 21 -13.39 -7.72 -7.96
N GLN A 22 -14.07 -6.68 -8.46
CA GLN A 22 -15.12 -6.83 -9.48
C GLN A 22 -14.53 -7.36 -10.80
N TYR A 23 -13.40 -6.82 -11.26
CA TYR A 23 -12.72 -7.32 -12.46
C TYR A 23 -12.36 -8.81 -12.34
N MET A 24 -11.75 -9.22 -11.21
CA MET A 24 -11.42 -10.63 -10.99
C MET A 24 -12.64 -11.56 -11.00
N THR A 25 -13.82 -11.04 -10.63
CA THR A 25 -15.06 -11.82 -10.63
C THR A 25 -15.69 -11.90 -12.02
N ALA A 26 -15.64 -10.81 -12.78
CA ALA A 26 -16.20 -10.71 -14.12
C ALA A 26 -15.38 -11.48 -15.16
N ASP A 27 -14.06 -11.35 -15.13
CA ASP A 27 -13.16 -11.91 -16.15
C ASP A 27 -12.89 -13.41 -15.94
N PHE A 28 -13.09 -13.91 -14.70
CA PHE A 28 -12.87 -15.30 -14.34
C PHE A 28 -14.10 -15.91 -13.63
N PRO A 29 -15.21 -16.14 -14.37
CA PRO A 29 -16.44 -16.65 -13.80
C PRO A 29 -16.28 -18.09 -13.28
N ASP A 30 -15.54 -18.94 -14.00
CA ASP A 30 -15.19 -20.29 -13.56
C ASP A 30 -13.86 -20.29 -12.79
N LYS A 31 -13.96 -20.15 -11.46
CA LYS A 31 -12.79 -20.09 -10.57
C LYS A 31 -12.11 -21.44 -10.35
N GLU A 32 -12.75 -22.55 -10.74
CA GLU A 32 -12.17 -23.88 -10.60
C GLU A 32 -11.28 -24.24 -11.79
N ALA A 33 -11.56 -23.68 -12.96
CA ALA A 33 -10.73 -23.81 -14.16
C ALA A 33 -9.40 -23.04 -14.09
N ILE A 34 -9.25 -22.08 -13.18
CA ILE A 34 -8.01 -21.29 -13.04
C ILE A 34 -6.92 -22.12 -12.35
N PRO A 35 -5.70 -22.23 -12.93
CA PRO A 35 -4.57 -22.86 -12.28
C PRO A 35 -4.32 -22.33 -10.86
N GLN A 36 -3.96 -23.23 -9.93
CA GLN A 36 -3.85 -22.91 -8.51
C GLN A 36 -2.85 -21.80 -8.21
N ASP A 37 -1.69 -21.84 -8.87
CA ASP A 37 -0.63 -20.84 -8.80
C ASP A 37 -1.10 -19.47 -9.28
N LEU A 38 -1.83 -19.40 -10.39
CA LEU A 38 -2.43 -18.18 -10.88
C LEU A 38 -3.46 -17.65 -9.88
N ARG A 39 -4.35 -18.48 -9.32
CA ARG A 39 -5.31 -18.03 -8.29
C ARG A 39 -4.62 -17.40 -7.08
N LEU A 40 -3.52 -17.99 -6.63
CA LEU A 40 -2.72 -17.44 -5.53
C LEU A 40 -2.07 -16.11 -5.91
N LEU A 41 -1.50 -16.02 -7.12
CA LEU A 41 -0.93 -14.79 -7.65
C LEU A 41 -1.97 -13.68 -7.67
N MET A 42 -3.10 -13.88 -8.34
CA MET A 42 -4.19 -12.91 -8.46
C MET A 42 -4.65 -12.41 -7.08
N ARG A 43 -4.94 -13.35 -6.17
CA ARG A 43 -5.40 -13.02 -4.81
C ARG A 43 -4.35 -12.19 -4.07
N SER A 44 -3.06 -12.57 -4.18
CA SER A 44 -1.98 -11.85 -3.50
C SER A 44 -1.85 -10.40 -3.98
N ARG A 45 -1.95 -10.14 -5.29
CA ARG A 45 -1.86 -8.78 -5.82
C ARG A 45 -3.06 -7.93 -5.42
N HIS A 46 -4.24 -8.52 -5.44
CA HIS A 46 -5.45 -7.86 -5.00
C HIS A 46 -5.40 -7.47 -3.51
N ILE A 47 -4.98 -8.38 -2.62
CA ILE A 47 -4.88 -8.05 -1.18
C ILE A 47 -3.76 -7.06 -0.86
N TYR A 48 -2.72 -6.95 -1.69
CA TYR A 48 -1.67 -5.93 -1.50
C TYR A 48 -2.19 -4.50 -1.74
N ILE A 49 -3.17 -4.33 -2.63
CA ILE A 49 -3.87 -3.03 -2.78
C ILE A 49 -4.64 -2.70 -1.51
N LEU A 50 -5.39 -3.66 -0.93
CA LEU A 50 -6.09 -3.47 0.34
C LEU A 50 -5.11 -3.14 1.48
N PHE A 51 -4.02 -3.89 1.60
CA PHE A 51 -2.96 -3.64 2.57
C PHE A 51 -2.45 -2.20 2.48
N SER A 52 -2.16 -1.73 1.26
CA SER A 52 -1.70 -0.36 1.03
C SER A 52 -2.78 0.67 1.39
N ALA A 53 -4.03 0.44 1.01
CA ALA A 53 -5.16 1.29 1.36
C ALA A 53 -5.28 1.46 2.88
N LEU A 54 -5.20 0.36 3.63
CA LEU A 54 -5.29 0.37 5.10
C LEU A 54 -4.14 1.13 5.75
N ILE A 55 -2.90 1.00 5.27
CA ILE A 55 -1.77 1.81 5.75
C ILE A 55 -2.06 3.30 5.59
N HIS A 56 -2.52 3.71 4.40
CA HIS A 56 -2.85 5.10 4.13
C HIS A 56 -4.03 5.60 4.97
N VAL A 57 -5.08 4.79 5.18
CA VAL A 57 -6.20 5.16 6.05
C VAL A 57 -5.73 5.33 7.51
N VAL A 58 -4.93 4.40 8.03
CA VAL A 58 -4.38 4.48 9.40
C VAL A 58 -3.54 5.74 9.57
N LEU A 59 -2.64 6.05 8.63
CA LEU A 59 -1.89 7.31 8.65
C LEU A 59 -2.83 8.52 8.52
N GLY A 60 -3.86 8.44 7.69
CA GLY A 60 -4.84 9.50 7.53
C GLY A 60 -5.66 9.78 8.80
N VAL A 61 -5.86 8.78 9.64
CA VAL A 61 -6.57 8.94 10.92
C VAL A 61 -5.62 9.39 12.03
N TYR A 62 -4.43 8.78 12.13
CA TYR A 62 -3.58 8.88 13.32
C TYR A 62 -2.27 9.66 13.15
N LEU A 63 -1.87 10.03 11.92
CA LEU A 63 -0.60 10.73 11.71
C LEU A 63 -0.61 12.10 12.37
N SER A 64 0.27 12.27 13.36
CA SER A 64 0.68 13.55 13.91
C SER A 64 2.04 13.94 13.33
N VAL A 65 2.10 15.11 12.67
CA VAL A 65 3.34 15.59 12.05
C VAL A 65 4.22 16.24 13.12
N GLN A 66 5.45 15.77 13.25
CA GLN A 66 6.38 16.29 14.25
C GLN A 66 6.88 17.70 13.88
N PRO A 67 7.07 18.60 14.85
CA PRO A 67 7.47 19.98 14.59
C PRO A 67 8.95 20.10 14.14
N ALA A 68 9.81 19.19 14.58
CA ALA A 68 11.23 19.19 14.20
C ALA A 68 11.41 18.95 12.69
N ALA A 69 12.14 19.84 12.02
CA ALA A 69 12.26 19.84 10.55
C ALA A 69 12.75 18.49 9.96
N TRP A 70 13.76 17.87 10.58
CA TRP A 70 14.27 16.57 10.11
C TRP A 70 13.26 15.44 10.28
N ARG A 71 12.46 15.46 11.36
CA ARG A 71 11.39 14.48 11.60
C ARG A 71 10.24 14.66 10.60
N LYS A 72 9.86 15.90 10.35
CA LYS A 72 8.88 16.25 9.31
C LYS A 72 9.35 15.81 7.93
N ALA A 73 10.63 15.99 7.61
CA ALA A 73 11.23 15.52 6.37
C ALA A 73 11.18 13.99 6.26
N LEU A 74 11.55 13.26 7.32
CA LEU A 74 11.41 11.80 7.35
C LEU A 74 9.96 11.38 7.13
N GLN A 75 8.99 11.96 7.85
CA GLN A 75 7.57 11.65 7.65
C GLN A 75 7.14 11.89 6.20
N GLY A 76 7.54 13.01 5.58
CA GLY A 76 7.25 13.28 4.17
C GLY A 76 7.89 12.27 3.20
N THR A 77 9.15 11.89 3.43
CA THR A 77 9.84 10.85 2.65
C THR A 77 9.16 9.49 2.80
N GLY A 78 8.79 9.10 4.02
CA GLY A 78 8.03 7.89 4.28
C GLY A 78 6.71 7.87 3.52
N SER A 79 5.99 8.99 3.50
CA SER A 79 4.75 9.13 2.75
C SER A 79 4.95 8.99 1.24
N LEU A 80 6.02 9.56 0.70
CA LEU A 80 6.38 9.41 -0.72
C LEU A 80 6.66 7.94 -1.06
N ILE A 81 7.49 7.27 -0.26
CA ILE A 81 7.82 5.85 -0.47
C ILE A 81 6.57 4.97 -0.40
N LEU A 82 5.68 5.19 0.58
CA LEU A 82 4.41 4.46 0.70
C LEU A 82 3.52 4.68 -0.52
N THR A 83 3.44 5.92 -1.00
CA THR A 83 2.66 6.23 -2.21
C THR A 83 3.21 5.51 -3.43
N LEU A 84 4.53 5.49 -3.62
CA LEU A 84 5.18 4.73 -4.70
C LEU A 84 4.94 3.22 -4.57
N SER A 85 4.96 2.70 -3.34
CA SER A 85 4.60 1.30 -3.06
C SER A 85 3.16 0.98 -3.49
N SER A 86 2.20 1.88 -3.22
CA SER A 86 0.81 1.72 -3.70
C SER A 86 0.72 1.64 -5.22
N LEU A 87 1.46 2.51 -5.93
CA LEU A 87 1.50 2.49 -7.40
C LEU A 87 2.11 1.19 -7.93
N LEU A 88 3.16 0.68 -7.28
CA LEU A 88 3.74 -0.63 -7.60
C LEU A 88 2.74 -1.77 -7.38
N PHE A 89 1.91 -1.73 -6.35
CA PHE A 89 0.88 -2.76 -6.14
C PHE A 89 -0.22 -2.73 -7.17
N ILE A 90 -0.68 -1.54 -7.58
CA ILE A 90 -1.64 -1.41 -8.69
C ILE A 90 -1.02 -1.92 -10.00
N TRP A 91 0.23 -1.53 -10.28
CA TRP A 91 0.96 -1.99 -11.46
C TRP A 91 1.17 -3.51 -11.43
N ALA A 92 1.55 -4.09 -10.29
CA ALA A 92 1.72 -5.53 -10.12
C ALA A 92 0.40 -6.27 -10.32
N PHE A 93 -0.73 -5.71 -9.88
CA PHE A 93 -2.04 -6.28 -10.15
C PHE A 93 -2.26 -6.40 -11.67
N VAL A 94 -2.09 -5.34 -12.45
CA VAL A 94 -2.31 -5.39 -13.90
C VAL A 94 -1.27 -6.27 -14.60
N ALA A 95 0.02 -6.00 -14.36
CA ALA A 95 1.11 -6.66 -15.06
C ALA A 95 1.20 -8.15 -14.72
N GLU A 96 1.20 -8.52 -13.43
CA GLU A 96 1.40 -9.91 -13.03
C GLU A 96 0.12 -10.74 -13.17
N THR A 97 -1.07 -10.14 -12.98
CA THR A 97 -2.35 -10.88 -13.08
C THR A 97 -2.87 -11.00 -14.51
N TYR A 98 -2.89 -9.89 -15.26
CA TYR A 98 -3.59 -9.85 -16.56
C TYR A 98 -2.65 -9.90 -17.76
N THR A 99 -1.44 -9.36 -17.64
CA THR A 99 -0.51 -9.30 -18.78
C THR A 99 0.38 -10.54 -18.82
N GLN A 100 1.01 -10.86 -17.68
CA GLN A 100 2.10 -11.83 -17.60
C GLN A 100 1.66 -13.18 -17.03
N GLN A 101 0.63 -13.20 -16.16
CA GLN A 101 0.11 -14.40 -15.49
C GLN A 101 1.18 -15.23 -14.76
N HIS A 102 2.26 -14.58 -14.31
CA HIS A 102 3.32 -15.19 -13.51
C HIS A 102 3.93 -14.17 -12.54
N PHE A 103 4.70 -14.67 -11.57
CA PHE A 103 5.37 -13.85 -10.57
C PHE A 103 6.49 -13.01 -11.18
N THR A 104 6.53 -11.72 -10.85
CA THR A 104 7.64 -10.82 -11.18
C THR A 104 8.16 -10.10 -9.93
N ASP A 105 9.20 -9.28 -10.08
CA ASP A 105 9.76 -8.48 -8.98
C ASP A 105 8.96 -7.19 -8.66
N ILE A 106 7.94 -6.82 -9.44
CA ILE A 106 7.18 -5.59 -9.23
C ILE A 106 6.55 -5.57 -7.83
N SER A 107 5.76 -6.60 -7.52
CA SER A 107 5.12 -6.76 -6.21
C SER A 107 6.12 -6.86 -5.06
N ARG A 108 7.28 -7.50 -5.30
CA ARG A 108 8.38 -7.60 -4.34
C ARG A 108 8.95 -6.21 -4.01
N TYR A 109 9.21 -5.38 -5.01
CA TYR A 109 9.62 -3.99 -4.79
C TYR A 109 8.53 -3.19 -4.07
N GLY A 110 7.26 -3.42 -4.38
CA GLY A 110 6.13 -2.83 -3.65
C GLY A 110 6.17 -3.17 -2.15
N ILE A 111 6.40 -4.44 -1.79
CA ILE A 111 6.53 -4.89 -0.40
C ILE A 111 7.72 -4.22 0.28
N TYR A 112 8.91 -4.26 -0.32
CA TYR A 112 10.11 -3.65 0.29
C TYR A 112 9.98 -2.13 0.43
N ALA A 113 9.39 -1.45 -0.56
CA ALA A 113 9.06 -0.04 -0.46
C ALA A 113 8.07 0.23 0.69
N SER A 114 7.01 -0.59 0.84
CA SER A 114 6.06 -0.42 1.95
C SER A 114 6.74 -0.54 3.31
N LEU A 115 7.63 -1.53 3.47
CA LEU A 115 8.42 -1.73 4.68
C LEU A 115 9.33 -0.53 4.96
N ALA A 116 10.08 -0.09 3.96
CA ALA A 116 10.96 1.08 4.08
C ALA A 116 10.17 2.34 4.45
N GLY A 117 9.02 2.58 3.81
CA GLY A 117 8.14 3.72 4.09
C GLY A 117 7.62 3.72 5.53
N VAL A 118 7.20 2.55 6.04
CA VAL A 118 6.78 2.39 7.45
C VAL A 118 7.94 2.67 8.40
N ILE A 119 9.13 2.11 8.16
CA ILE A 119 10.32 2.31 9.00
C ILE A 119 10.68 3.80 9.07
N VAL A 120 10.70 4.48 7.92
CA VAL A 120 10.98 5.92 7.86
C VAL A 120 9.91 6.72 8.64
N HIS A 121 8.64 6.33 8.56
CA HIS A 121 7.57 6.94 9.36
C HIS A 121 7.76 6.71 10.87
N ILE A 122 8.25 5.54 11.30
CA ILE A 122 8.57 5.26 12.70
C ILE A 122 9.65 6.21 13.19
N PHE A 123 10.79 6.30 12.49
CA PHE A 123 11.87 7.21 12.90
C PHE A 123 11.46 8.69 12.89
N GLY A 124 10.63 9.09 11.92
CA GLY A 124 10.09 10.44 11.87
C GLY A 124 9.01 10.72 12.92
N GLY A 125 8.26 9.70 13.36
CA GLY A 125 7.07 9.85 14.20
C GLY A 125 7.27 9.55 15.69
N VAL A 126 8.24 8.72 16.05
CA VAL A 126 8.49 8.31 17.44
C VAL A 126 8.92 9.51 18.28
N SER A 127 7.99 10.00 19.09
CA SER A 127 8.24 10.91 20.20
C SER A 127 8.52 10.05 21.43
N ILE A 128 9.79 9.96 21.85
CA ILE A 128 10.10 9.45 23.19
C ILE A 128 9.68 10.61 24.11
N GLY A 129 8.53 10.48 24.75
CA GLY A 129 8.13 11.41 25.78
C GLY A 129 9.26 11.53 26.78
N LYS A 130 9.73 12.76 27.04
CA LYS A 130 10.38 13.00 28.32
C LYS A 130 9.28 12.74 29.34
N HIS A 131 9.37 11.63 30.06
CA HIS A 131 8.64 11.50 31.32
C HIS A 131 9.16 12.63 32.20
N GLU A 132 8.44 13.73 32.22
CA GLU A 132 8.57 14.72 33.28
C GLU A 132 7.89 14.08 34.50
N TRP A 133 8.68 13.93 35.56
CA TRP A 133 8.40 13.20 36.79
C TRP A 133 7.14 13.68 37.50
#